data_AF-A0A660XFK2-F1
#
_entry.id   AF-A0A660XFK2-F1
#
_cell.length_a   1.000
_cell.length_b   1.000
_cell.length_c   1.000
_cell.angle_alpha   90.00
_cell.angle_beta   90.00
_cell.angle_gamma   90.00
#
_symmetry.space_group_name_H-M   'P 1'
#
loop_
_entity.id
_entity.type
_entity.pdbx_description
1 polymer ?
#
loop_
_entity_poly.entity_id
_entity_poly.type
_entity_poly.pdbx_seq_one_letter_code
_entity_poly.pdbx_strand_id
1 'polypeptide(L)'
;MNIKINNNVYWANPGETILTVAHREGIKIPTLCYMADLTPTGACRICMVELGNGQMVPSCAYPVAEGMEVQTNSKKVRRARKSIIELLIANHPQDCLVCVRNGCCDLQDLAAEYGVRSYRYVGEKRSGKLDLASPAVERDPEKCILCGRCVRMCHEVQNVGAIDFVDRGFYSNVAPAMNRSLNTTACVYCGQCIVACPVGALREKSYLKQAWEAINDPDIHVVAQIAPAVRVAIGEEFGMAPGTISTGKIPAALRRIGVDEIFDTNFGADLTIMEEATELIDRIKNGGKLPMFTSCSPGWVKYVEHFYPELFDYVSSCKSPMGMQGAMIKSFYAQKKEIDPGKIFVLSIMPCTA
;
A
#
# COMPACT_ATOMS: atom_id res chain seq x y z
N MET A 1 -3.04 -13.86 33.51
CA MET A 1 -3.10 -15.34 33.48
C MET A 1 -1.75 -15.87 33.03
N ASN A 2 -1.26 -16.98 33.61
CA ASN A 2 0.02 -17.55 33.22
C ASN A 2 -0.15 -18.55 32.08
N ILE A 3 0.65 -18.39 31.03
CA ILE A 3 0.74 -19.33 29.91
C ILE A 3 2.19 -19.72 29.69
N LYS A 4 2.44 -20.85 29.03
CA LYS A 4 3.78 -21.33 28.72
C LYS A 4 3.98 -21.38 27.21
N ILE A 5 4.92 -20.60 26.68
CA ILE A 5 5.28 -20.62 25.26
C ILE A 5 6.73 -21.11 25.14
N ASN A 6 6.95 -22.19 24.38
CA ASN A 6 8.28 -22.79 24.19
C ASN A 6 9.02 -23.07 25.51
N ASN A 7 8.29 -23.59 26.51
CA ASN A 7 8.74 -23.91 27.86
C ASN A 7 9.01 -22.73 28.81
N ASN A 8 8.87 -21.49 28.35
CA ASN A 8 8.97 -20.30 29.19
C ASN A 8 7.59 -19.83 29.63
N VAL A 9 7.45 -19.40 30.88
CA VAL A 9 6.19 -18.88 31.42
C VAL A 9 6.10 -17.38 31.15
N TYR A 10 4.96 -16.96 30.63
CA TYR A 10 4.64 -15.56 30.35
C TYR A 10 3.29 -15.20 30.95
N TRP A 11 3.17 -13.93 31.30
CA TRP A 11 1.89 -13.38 31.73
C TRP A 11 1.10 -12.89 30.50
N ALA A 12 -0.20 -13.14 30.49
CA ALA A 12 -1.14 -12.69 29.47
C ALA A 12 -2.33 -11.96 30.07
N ASN A 13 -2.81 -10.93 29.38
CA ASN A 13 -4.06 -10.26 29.72
C ASN A 13 -5.26 -11.13 29.29
N PRO A 14 -6.38 -11.12 30.04
CA PRO A 14 -7.63 -11.69 29.55
C PRO A 14 -8.04 -11.11 28.20
N GLY A 15 -8.40 -11.99 27.25
CA GLY A 15 -8.81 -11.60 25.90
C GLY A 15 -7.67 -11.46 24.89
N GLU A 16 -6.40 -11.51 25.30
CA GLU A 16 -5.27 -11.53 24.37
C GLU A 16 -5.26 -12.81 23.53
N THR A 17 -4.79 -12.69 22.29
CA THR A 17 -4.52 -13.85 21.43
C THR A 17 -3.12 -14.39 21.72
N ILE A 18 -2.88 -15.66 21.38
CA ILE A 18 -1.53 -16.25 21.48
C ILE A 18 -0.51 -15.41 20.69
N LEU A 19 -0.87 -14.91 19.50
CA LEU A 19 0.01 -14.08 18.68
C LEU A 19 0.35 -12.76 19.38
N THR A 20 -0.64 -12.11 20.00
CA THR A 20 -0.44 -10.84 20.72
C THR A 20 0.58 -10.99 21.83
N VAL A 21 0.44 -12.03 22.65
CA VAL A 21 1.41 -12.32 23.72
C VAL A 21 2.78 -12.64 23.13
N ALA A 22 2.84 -13.50 22.12
CA ALA A 22 4.10 -13.87 21.47
C ALA A 22 4.85 -12.64 20.93
N HIS A 23 4.16 -11.71 20.25
CA HIS A 23 4.77 -10.48 19.73
C HIS A 23 5.28 -9.56 20.85
N ARG A 24 4.51 -9.38 21.94
CA ARG A 24 4.95 -8.57 23.10
C ARG A 24 6.24 -9.11 23.70
N GLU A 25 6.36 -10.43 23.81
CA GLU A 25 7.50 -11.11 24.43
C GLU A 25 8.65 -11.39 23.44
N GLY A 26 8.61 -10.83 22.22
CA GLY A 26 9.67 -10.99 21.22
C GLY A 26 9.73 -12.38 20.56
N ILE A 27 8.68 -13.19 20.68
CA ILE A 27 8.57 -14.52 20.07
C ILE A 27 8.02 -14.38 18.66
N LYS A 28 8.87 -14.60 17.66
CA LYS A 28 8.47 -14.56 16.24
C LYS A 28 7.50 -15.69 15.91
N ILE A 29 6.29 -15.34 15.49
CA ILE A 29 5.33 -16.24 14.83
C ILE A 29 5.00 -15.60 13.46
N PRO A 30 5.26 -16.28 12.33
CA PRO A 30 5.02 -15.70 11.03
C PRO A 30 3.52 -15.52 10.77
N THR A 31 3.18 -14.52 9.96
CA THR A 31 1.82 -14.23 9.52
C THR A 31 1.80 -13.82 8.06
N LEU A 32 0.70 -14.10 7.34
CA LEU A 32 0.47 -13.56 5.99
C LEU A 32 -0.79 -12.70 5.90
N CYS A 33 -1.90 -13.13 6.49
CA CYS A 33 -3.19 -12.42 6.41
C CYS A 33 -3.51 -11.55 7.64
N TYR A 34 -2.67 -11.58 8.68
CA TYR A 34 -2.88 -10.81 9.90
C TYR A 34 -2.55 -9.33 9.66
N MET A 35 -3.36 -8.44 10.23
CA MET A 35 -3.14 -7.00 10.27
C MET A 35 -3.40 -6.55 11.70
N ALA A 36 -2.47 -5.80 12.29
CA ALA A 36 -2.47 -5.52 13.73
C ALA A 36 -3.75 -4.82 14.20
N ASP A 37 -4.24 -3.86 13.42
CA ASP A 37 -5.39 -3.01 13.77
C ASP A 37 -6.75 -3.62 13.40
N LEU A 38 -6.78 -4.87 12.91
CA LEU A 38 -8.00 -5.49 12.40
C LEU A 38 -8.28 -6.85 13.07
N THR A 39 -9.56 -7.18 13.22
CA THR A 39 -10.01 -8.46 13.80
C THR A 39 -9.39 -9.66 13.06
N PRO A 40 -8.67 -10.57 13.70
CA PRO A 40 -7.98 -11.65 13.00
C PRO A 40 -8.92 -12.72 12.43
N THR A 41 -8.67 -13.19 11.21
CA THR A 41 -9.49 -14.24 10.57
C THR A 41 -8.96 -15.65 10.79
N GLY A 42 -7.64 -15.79 11.03
CA GLY A 42 -6.98 -17.10 11.06
C GLY A 42 -6.96 -17.83 9.71
N ALA A 43 -7.31 -17.17 8.60
CA ALA A 43 -7.59 -17.82 7.32
C ALA A 43 -6.34 -18.45 6.66
N CYS A 44 -5.20 -17.75 6.64
CA CYS A 44 -4.00 -18.25 5.94
C CYS A 44 -3.27 -19.39 6.66
N ARG A 45 -3.56 -19.62 7.95
CA ARG A 45 -2.94 -20.66 8.81
C ARG A 45 -1.41 -20.61 8.93
N ILE A 46 -0.70 -19.62 8.41
CA ILE A 46 0.75 -19.47 8.60
C ILE A 46 1.11 -19.27 10.09
N CYS A 47 0.25 -18.61 10.85
CA CYS A 47 0.41 -18.40 12.30
C CYS A 47 0.11 -19.64 13.16
N MET A 48 -0.04 -20.82 12.57
CA MET A 48 -0.37 -22.03 13.33
C MET A 48 0.67 -22.35 14.41
N VAL A 49 0.19 -22.72 15.59
CA VAL A 49 0.98 -23.20 16.74
C VAL A 49 0.36 -24.48 17.28
N GLU A 50 1.12 -25.24 18.06
CA GLU A 50 0.67 -26.48 18.69
C GLU A 50 0.41 -26.25 20.17
N LEU A 51 -0.76 -26.67 20.67
CA LEU A 51 -1.09 -26.65 22.10
C LEU A 51 -0.53 -27.90 22.80
N GLY A 52 -0.44 -27.88 24.14
CA GLY A 52 0.08 -29.01 24.94
C GLY A 52 -0.66 -30.34 24.75
N ASN A 53 -1.93 -30.30 24.30
CA ASN A 53 -2.72 -31.48 23.93
C ASN A 53 -2.48 -31.97 22.49
N GLY A 54 -1.55 -31.36 21.75
CA GLY A 54 -1.23 -31.66 20.35
C GLY A 54 -2.16 -31.00 19.32
N GLN A 55 -3.15 -30.21 19.73
CA GLN A 55 -4.06 -29.50 18.81
C GLN A 55 -3.31 -28.38 18.07
N MET A 56 -3.60 -28.21 16.77
CA MET A 56 -3.07 -27.13 15.95
C MET A 56 -4.08 -25.99 15.87
N VAL A 57 -3.68 -24.77 16.26
CA VAL A 57 -4.57 -23.60 16.30
C VAL A 57 -3.91 -22.38 15.65
N PRO A 58 -4.68 -21.46 15.02
CA PRO A 58 -4.13 -20.22 14.49
C PRO A 58 -3.86 -19.24 15.63
N SER A 59 -2.59 -18.91 15.92
CA SER A 59 -2.27 -18.08 17.09
C SER A 59 -2.90 -16.68 17.03
N CYS A 60 -3.16 -16.16 15.83
CA CYS A 60 -3.70 -14.81 15.64
C CYS A 60 -5.16 -14.67 16.08
N ALA A 61 -5.94 -15.76 16.13
CA ALA A 61 -7.37 -15.70 16.43
C ALA A 61 -7.76 -16.59 17.62
N TYR A 62 -6.76 -17.21 18.28
CA TYR A 62 -7.00 -18.11 19.40
C TYR A 62 -6.70 -17.38 20.72
N PRO A 63 -7.71 -17.21 21.60
CA PRO A 63 -7.52 -16.52 22.87
C PRO A 63 -6.67 -17.36 23.82
N VAL A 64 -5.89 -16.69 24.66
CA VAL A 64 -5.12 -17.31 25.74
C VAL A 64 -6.03 -17.74 26.90
N ALA A 65 -5.64 -18.79 27.60
CA ALA A 65 -6.31 -19.30 28.80
C ALA A 65 -5.27 -19.69 29.84
N GLU A 66 -5.62 -19.59 31.13
CA GLU A 66 -4.72 -19.96 32.24
C GLU A 66 -4.19 -21.39 32.09
N GLY A 67 -2.89 -21.57 32.32
CA GLY A 67 -2.23 -22.87 32.22
C GLY A 67 -2.00 -23.38 30.79
N MET A 68 -2.32 -22.59 29.76
CA MET A 68 -2.12 -22.99 28.37
C MET A 68 -0.64 -23.21 28.05
N GLU A 69 -0.30 -24.36 27.47
CA GLU A 69 1.01 -24.63 26.91
C GLU A 69 0.99 -24.53 25.38
N VAL A 70 1.95 -23.81 24.81
CA VAL A 70 2.06 -23.52 23.37
C VAL A 70 3.48 -23.81 22.89
N GLN A 71 3.59 -24.52 21.78
CA GLN A 71 4.82 -24.77 21.04
C GLN A 71 4.74 -24.06 19.68
N THR A 72 5.66 -23.13 19.42
CA THR A 72 5.63 -22.33 18.18
C THR A 72 6.50 -22.89 17.06
N ASN A 73 7.33 -23.90 17.35
CA ASN A 73 8.32 -24.45 16.42
C ASN A 73 8.48 -25.98 16.46
N SER A 74 7.45 -26.71 16.89
CA SER A 74 7.47 -28.18 16.89
C SER A 74 7.66 -28.74 15.47
N LYS A 75 8.01 -30.03 15.35
CA LYS A 75 8.10 -30.72 14.04
C LYS A 75 6.76 -30.63 13.27
N LYS A 76 5.64 -30.71 14.00
CA LYS A 76 4.28 -30.61 13.44
C LYS A 76 4.00 -29.20 12.91
N VAL A 77 4.32 -28.17 13.68
CA VAL A 77 4.16 -26.76 13.29
C VAL A 77 4.98 -26.44 12.04
N ARG A 78 6.29 -26.77 12.05
CA ARG A 78 7.18 -26.51 10.90
C ARG A 78 6.71 -27.20 9.62
N ARG A 79 6.29 -28.46 9.72
CA ARG A 79 5.77 -29.21 8.57
C ARG A 79 4.47 -28.60 8.04
N ALA A 80 3.56 -28.19 8.93
CA ALA A 80 2.28 -27.63 8.53
C ALA A 80 2.44 -26.28 7.82
N ARG A 81 3.27 -25.38 8.37
CA ARG A 81 3.59 -24.09 7.72
C ARG A 81 4.29 -24.28 6.37
N LYS A 82 5.28 -25.17 6.29
CA LYS A 82 5.94 -25.51 5.03
C LYS A 82 4.95 -26.01 3.97
N SER A 83 4.05 -26.92 4.32
CA SER A 83 3.03 -27.43 3.39
C SER A 83 2.12 -26.31 2.88
N ILE A 84 1.71 -25.35 3.73
CA ILE A 84 0.88 -24.22 3.30
C ILE A 84 1.64 -23.37 2.28
N ILE A 85 2.90 -23.05 2.56
CA ILE A 85 3.75 -22.25 1.66
C ILE A 85 3.93 -22.98 0.32
N GLU A 86 4.21 -24.28 0.35
CA GLU A 86 4.31 -25.11 -0.86
C GLU A 86 3.02 -25.09 -1.70
N LEU A 87 1.84 -25.11 -1.05
CA LEU A 87 0.55 -25.03 -1.73
C LEU A 87 0.27 -23.64 -2.32
N LEU A 88 0.62 -22.57 -1.60
CA LEU A 88 0.52 -21.21 -2.12
C LEU A 88 1.40 -21.04 -3.37
N ILE A 89 2.64 -21.53 -3.32
CA ILE A 89 3.59 -21.47 -4.44
C ILE A 89 3.12 -22.34 -5.63
N ALA A 90 2.46 -23.46 -5.38
CA ALA A 90 1.98 -24.34 -6.46
C ALA A 90 0.99 -23.64 -7.39
N ASN A 91 0.20 -22.70 -6.87
CA ASN A 91 -0.79 -21.92 -7.63
C ASN A 91 -0.27 -20.54 -8.07
N HIS A 92 0.91 -20.11 -7.62
CA HIS A 92 1.51 -18.80 -7.86
C HIS A 92 2.53 -18.84 -9.01
N PRO A 93 2.64 -17.79 -9.86
CA PRO A 93 3.67 -17.71 -10.89
C PRO A 93 5.08 -17.69 -10.29
N GLN A 94 6.05 -18.21 -11.04
CA GLN A 94 7.44 -18.40 -10.59
C GLN A 94 8.37 -17.43 -11.32
N ASP A 95 7.93 -16.17 -11.41
CA ASP A 95 8.55 -15.09 -12.19
C ASP A 95 9.27 -14.06 -11.31
N CYS A 96 9.78 -14.49 -10.14
CA CYS A 96 10.34 -13.58 -9.13
C CYS A 96 11.42 -12.64 -9.68
N LEU A 97 12.23 -13.07 -10.65
CA LEU A 97 13.30 -12.26 -11.24
C LEU A 97 12.80 -11.03 -12.00
N VAL A 98 11.55 -11.02 -12.46
CA VAL A 98 10.93 -9.90 -13.17
C VAL A 98 9.79 -9.26 -12.37
N CYS A 99 9.59 -9.71 -11.13
CA CYS A 99 8.52 -9.23 -10.26
C CYS A 99 8.95 -7.94 -9.53
N VAL A 100 8.04 -6.97 -9.46
CA VAL A 100 8.26 -5.68 -8.78
C VAL A 100 8.49 -5.80 -7.26
N ARG A 101 8.10 -6.93 -6.66
CA ARG A 101 8.29 -7.25 -5.23
C ARG A 101 9.52 -8.12 -4.98
N ASN A 102 10.40 -8.31 -5.96
CA ASN A 102 11.60 -9.12 -5.77
C ASN A 102 12.48 -8.51 -4.66
N GLY A 103 12.78 -9.29 -3.63
CA GLY A 103 13.58 -8.84 -2.48
C GLY A 103 12.77 -8.17 -1.36
N CYS A 104 11.45 -7.99 -1.53
CA CYS A 104 10.55 -7.42 -0.52
C CYS A 104 9.17 -8.11 -0.52
N CYS A 105 9.13 -9.42 -0.77
CA CYS A 105 7.90 -10.22 -0.86
C CYS A 105 7.77 -11.18 0.33
N ASP A 106 6.70 -11.04 1.12
CA ASP A 106 6.47 -11.87 2.32
C ASP A 106 6.42 -13.38 1.97
N LEU A 107 5.86 -13.74 0.81
CA LEU A 107 5.82 -15.14 0.37
C LEU A 107 7.22 -15.67 0.02
N GLN A 108 8.06 -14.83 -0.60
CA GLN A 108 9.44 -15.17 -0.94
C GLN A 108 10.26 -15.40 0.35
N ASP A 109 10.11 -14.52 1.34
CA ASP A 109 10.79 -14.61 2.63
C ASP A 109 10.39 -15.87 3.40
N LEU A 110 9.09 -16.18 3.44
CA LEU A 110 8.61 -17.41 4.07
C LEU A 110 9.08 -18.67 3.34
N ALA A 111 9.11 -18.66 2.01
CA ALA A 111 9.66 -19.77 1.23
C ALA A 111 11.15 -20.01 1.53
N ALA A 112 11.91 -18.91 1.68
CA ALA A 112 13.30 -18.95 2.08
C ALA A 112 13.47 -19.52 3.50
N GLU A 113 12.71 -18.99 4.48
CA GLU A 113 12.73 -19.37 5.90
C GLU A 113 12.40 -20.86 6.11
N TYR A 114 11.38 -21.39 5.42
CA TYR A 114 10.94 -22.79 5.57
C TYR A 114 11.66 -23.78 4.63
N GLY A 115 12.69 -23.33 3.91
CA GLY A 115 13.51 -24.20 3.07
C GLY A 115 12.73 -24.85 1.93
N VAL A 116 11.83 -24.10 1.29
CA VAL A 116 11.18 -24.53 0.04
C VAL A 116 12.19 -24.32 -1.09
N ARG A 117 12.73 -25.42 -1.63
CA ARG A 117 13.78 -25.41 -2.68
C ARG A 117 13.41 -26.23 -3.91
N SER A 118 12.23 -26.84 -3.89
CA SER A 118 11.69 -27.65 -4.98
C SER A 118 10.16 -27.58 -4.95
N TYR A 119 9.53 -27.70 -6.12
CA TYR A 119 8.08 -27.73 -6.22
C TYR A 119 7.55 -29.12 -5.95
N ARG A 120 7.13 -29.36 -4.71
CA ARG A 120 6.56 -30.64 -4.29
C ARG A 120 5.17 -30.87 -4.90
N TYR A 121 4.37 -29.82 -4.97
CA TYR A 121 3.05 -29.85 -5.60
C TYR A 121 3.14 -29.16 -6.96
N VAL A 122 2.60 -29.81 -7.97
CA VAL A 122 2.47 -29.28 -9.33
C VAL A 122 0.98 -29.37 -9.68
N GLY A 123 0.42 -28.26 -10.11
CA GLY A 123 -1.00 -28.16 -10.45
C GLY A 123 -1.26 -26.98 -11.35
N GLU A 124 -2.53 -26.74 -11.63
CA GLU A 124 -2.97 -25.57 -12.38
C GLU A 124 -2.59 -24.29 -11.62
N LYS A 125 -1.97 -23.36 -12.34
CA LYS A 125 -1.67 -22.03 -11.81
C LYS A 125 -2.89 -21.15 -11.96
N ARG A 126 -3.01 -20.17 -11.07
CA ARG A 126 -4.03 -19.14 -11.19
C ARG A 126 -3.87 -18.41 -12.52
N SER A 127 -4.95 -18.32 -13.28
CA SER A 127 -5.02 -17.48 -14.47
C SER A 127 -5.91 -16.27 -14.22
N GLY A 128 -5.54 -15.12 -14.77
CA GLY A 128 -6.39 -13.94 -14.70
C GLY A 128 -5.92 -12.82 -15.59
N LYS A 129 -6.85 -11.97 -16.03
CA LYS A 129 -6.50 -10.82 -16.87
C LYS A 129 -5.84 -9.73 -16.02
N LEU A 130 -4.62 -9.38 -16.40
CA LEU A 130 -3.90 -8.21 -15.89
C LEU A 130 -4.70 -6.93 -16.19
N ASP A 131 -5.01 -6.16 -15.14
CA ASP A 131 -5.70 -4.87 -15.24
C ASP A 131 -4.68 -3.74 -15.14
N LEU A 132 -4.47 -3.05 -16.27
CA LEU A 132 -3.54 -1.92 -16.43
C LEU A 132 -4.26 -0.60 -16.71
N ALA A 133 -5.59 -0.61 -16.71
CA ALA A 133 -6.39 0.51 -17.20
C ALA A 133 -6.56 1.63 -16.17
N SER A 134 -6.45 1.32 -14.87
CA SER A 134 -6.46 2.35 -13.83
C SER A 134 -5.20 3.24 -13.96
N PRO A 135 -5.35 4.56 -13.77
CA PRO A 135 -4.20 5.48 -13.76
C PRO A 135 -3.34 5.34 -12.50
N ALA A 136 -3.80 4.59 -11.49
CA ALA A 136 -3.22 4.55 -10.16
C ALA A 136 -2.75 3.16 -9.74
N VAL A 137 -3.57 2.13 -10.00
CA VAL A 137 -3.35 0.78 -9.45
C VAL A 137 -3.39 -0.26 -10.57
N GLU A 138 -2.31 -0.99 -10.75
CA GLU A 138 -2.27 -2.18 -11.59
C GLU A 138 -2.57 -3.42 -10.75
N ARG A 139 -3.42 -4.31 -11.28
CA ARG A 139 -3.83 -5.55 -10.61
C ARG A 139 -3.48 -6.76 -11.45
N ASP A 140 -2.62 -7.62 -10.91
CA ASP A 140 -2.23 -8.91 -11.45
C ASP A 140 -2.87 -10.04 -10.62
N PRO A 141 -3.99 -10.62 -11.07
CA PRO A 141 -4.69 -11.64 -10.31
C PRO A 141 -3.87 -12.92 -10.14
N GLU A 142 -2.96 -13.24 -11.07
CA GLU A 142 -2.17 -14.48 -11.03
C GLU A 142 -1.24 -14.53 -9.81
N LYS A 143 -0.78 -13.35 -9.38
CA LYS A 143 0.07 -13.20 -8.19
C LYS A 143 -0.71 -13.21 -6.88
N CYS A 144 -2.04 -13.18 -6.91
CA CYS A 144 -2.85 -13.12 -5.68
C CYS A 144 -2.83 -14.44 -4.92
N ILE A 145 -2.54 -14.36 -3.61
CA ILE A 145 -2.58 -15.51 -2.68
C ILE A 145 -3.88 -15.59 -1.85
N LEU A 146 -4.90 -14.79 -2.22
CA LEU A 146 -6.20 -14.73 -1.54
C LEU A 146 -6.13 -14.49 -0.03
N CYS A 147 -5.12 -13.73 0.44
CA CYS A 147 -4.97 -13.44 1.88
C CYS A 147 -6.04 -12.49 2.45
N GLY A 148 -6.75 -11.75 1.59
CA GLY A 148 -7.81 -10.82 1.98
C GLY A 148 -7.36 -9.49 2.57
N ARG A 149 -6.05 -9.25 2.78
CA ARG A 149 -5.55 -7.99 3.36
C ARG A 149 -6.03 -6.75 2.60
N CYS A 150 -5.95 -6.78 1.28
CA CYS A 150 -6.38 -5.69 0.43
C CYS A 150 -7.89 -5.43 0.48
N VAL A 151 -8.71 -6.49 0.51
CA VAL A 151 -10.19 -6.40 0.64
C VAL A 151 -10.54 -5.73 1.97
N ARG A 152 -9.96 -6.22 3.07
CA ARG A 152 -10.20 -5.68 4.40
C ARG A 152 -9.73 -4.25 4.55
N MET A 153 -8.56 -3.92 4.01
CA MET A 153 -8.07 -2.53 4.00
C MET A 153 -9.02 -1.61 3.24
N CYS A 154 -9.53 -2.05 2.08
CA CYS A 154 -10.44 -1.25 1.26
C CYS A 154 -11.82 -1.09 1.91
N HIS A 155 -12.31 -2.12 2.59
CA HIS A 155 -13.65 -2.13 3.17
C HIS A 155 -13.67 -1.59 4.61
N GLU A 156 -12.86 -2.15 5.51
CA GLU A 156 -12.91 -1.84 6.95
C GLU A 156 -12.17 -0.56 7.32
N VAL A 157 -11.10 -0.20 6.60
CA VAL A 157 -10.27 0.98 6.91
C VAL A 157 -10.64 2.16 6.02
N GLN A 158 -10.70 1.95 4.70
CA GLN A 158 -10.99 3.05 3.76
C GLN A 158 -12.49 3.30 3.58
N ASN A 159 -13.36 2.36 3.97
CA ASN A 159 -14.81 2.42 3.76
C ASN A 159 -15.23 2.65 2.29
N VAL A 160 -14.45 2.09 1.35
CA VAL A 160 -14.70 2.23 -0.10
C VAL A 160 -15.29 0.94 -0.67
N GLY A 161 -14.77 -0.23 -0.28
CA GLY A 161 -15.27 -1.53 -0.76
C GLY A 161 -15.13 -1.74 -2.28
N ALA A 162 -14.13 -1.12 -2.93
CA ALA A 162 -13.95 -1.23 -4.39
C ALA A 162 -13.51 -2.62 -4.87
N ILE A 163 -12.97 -3.46 -3.99
CA ILE A 163 -12.54 -4.83 -4.28
C ILE A 163 -13.05 -5.79 -3.22
N ASP A 164 -13.44 -6.98 -3.64
CA ASP A 164 -13.88 -8.06 -2.75
C ASP A 164 -13.51 -9.43 -3.35
N PHE A 165 -13.74 -10.50 -2.59
CA PHE A 165 -13.73 -11.86 -3.09
C PHE A 165 -14.91 -12.10 -4.03
N VAL A 166 -14.60 -12.39 -5.29
CA VAL A 166 -15.55 -12.84 -6.30
C VAL A 166 -15.33 -14.32 -6.58
N ASP A 167 -16.35 -14.98 -7.14
CA ASP A 167 -16.34 -16.41 -7.46
C ASP A 167 -16.10 -17.31 -6.21
N ARG A 168 -15.92 -18.63 -6.41
CA ARG A 168 -15.85 -19.60 -5.30
C ARG A 168 -14.81 -20.69 -5.54
N GLY A 169 -14.30 -21.23 -4.44
CA GLY A 169 -13.40 -22.38 -4.45
C GLY A 169 -12.08 -22.06 -5.14
N PHE A 170 -11.65 -22.94 -6.05
CA PHE A 170 -10.40 -22.76 -6.79
C PHE A 170 -10.39 -21.50 -7.66
N TYR A 171 -11.57 -21.07 -8.14
CA TYR A 171 -11.73 -19.91 -9.02
C TYR A 171 -11.90 -18.58 -8.28
N SER A 172 -11.94 -18.57 -6.94
CA SER A 172 -12.09 -17.33 -6.18
C SER A 172 -11.01 -16.32 -6.53
N ASN A 173 -11.37 -15.06 -6.74
CA ASN A 173 -10.43 -13.98 -7.07
C ASN A 173 -10.73 -12.72 -6.25
N VAL A 174 -9.76 -11.80 -6.14
CA VAL A 174 -10.01 -10.46 -5.60
C VAL A 174 -10.18 -9.50 -6.76
N ALA A 175 -11.38 -8.96 -6.92
CA ALA A 175 -11.72 -8.04 -8.01
C ALA A 175 -12.87 -7.10 -7.61
N PRO A 176 -13.05 -6.00 -8.35
CA PRO A 176 -14.30 -5.26 -8.30
C PRO A 176 -15.50 -6.10 -8.77
N ALA A 177 -16.71 -5.62 -8.47
CA ALA A 177 -17.95 -6.27 -8.91
C ALA A 177 -17.93 -6.58 -10.41
N MET A 178 -18.40 -7.78 -10.77
CA MET A 178 -18.42 -8.29 -12.15
C MET A 178 -17.03 -8.36 -12.82
N ASN A 179 -15.95 -8.51 -12.05
CA ASN A 179 -14.57 -8.56 -12.55
C ASN A 179 -14.20 -7.32 -13.41
N ARG A 180 -14.81 -6.16 -13.13
CA ARG A 180 -14.51 -4.89 -13.83
C ARG A 180 -13.12 -4.37 -13.52
N SER A 181 -12.65 -3.43 -14.33
CA SER A 181 -11.42 -2.69 -14.01
C SER A 181 -11.65 -1.71 -12.88
N LEU A 182 -10.64 -1.52 -12.04
CA LEU A 182 -10.63 -0.48 -11.00
C LEU A 182 -10.90 0.91 -11.58
N ASN A 183 -10.51 1.14 -12.84
CA ASN A 183 -10.75 2.40 -13.57
C ASN A 183 -12.23 2.77 -13.75
N THR A 184 -13.12 1.78 -13.68
CA THR A 184 -14.55 1.90 -14.03
C THR A 184 -15.47 1.65 -12.84
N THR A 185 -14.92 1.72 -11.64
CA THR A 185 -15.59 1.38 -10.37
C THR A 185 -15.45 2.54 -9.39
N ALA A 186 -16.10 2.47 -8.24
CA ALA A 186 -16.00 3.47 -7.17
C ALA A 186 -14.64 3.45 -6.43
N CYS A 187 -13.56 3.03 -7.11
CA CYS A 187 -12.23 3.06 -6.54
C CYS A 187 -11.74 4.51 -6.46
N VAL A 188 -11.31 4.92 -5.27
CA VAL A 188 -10.76 6.26 -5.02
C VAL A 188 -9.24 6.34 -5.21
N TYR A 189 -8.63 5.30 -5.76
CA TYR A 189 -7.22 5.24 -6.13
C TYR A 189 -6.19 5.46 -5.01
N CYS A 190 -6.59 5.37 -3.74
CA CYS A 190 -5.72 5.67 -2.59
C CYS A 190 -4.52 4.72 -2.37
N GLY A 191 -4.46 3.60 -3.09
CA GLY A 191 -3.31 2.68 -3.07
C GLY A 191 -3.12 1.89 -1.76
N GLN A 192 -4.00 2.04 -0.77
CA GLN A 192 -3.88 1.32 0.51
C GLN A 192 -3.94 -0.21 0.35
N CYS A 193 -4.61 -0.68 -0.70
CA CYS A 193 -4.62 -2.08 -1.07
C CYS A 193 -3.25 -2.60 -1.57
N ILE A 194 -2.42 -1.73 -2.18
CA ILE A 194 -1.03 -2.03 -2.59
C ILE A 194 -0.14 -2.19 -1.35
N VAL A 195 -0.24 -1.24 -0.41
CA VAL A 195 0.51 -1.27 0.86
C VAL A 195 0.17 -2.52 1.68
N ALA A 196 -1.11 -2.90 1.69
CA ALA A 196 -1.56 -4.09 2.39
C ALA A 196 -1.21 -5.41 1.66
N CYS A 197 -0.73 -5.38 0.42
CA CYS A 197 -0.50 -6.59 -0.37
C CYS A 197 0.85 -7.24 -0.03
N PRO A 198 0.89 -8.51 0.44
CA PRO A 198 2.15 -9.21 0.80
C PRO A 198 2.96 -9.71 -0.41
N VAL A 199 2.43 -9.54 -1.62
CA VAL A 199 2.96 -10.12 -2.87
C VAL A 199 2.77 -9.13 -4.02
N GLY A 200 3.23 -9.47 -5.23
CA GLY A 200 3.15 -8.60 -6.41
C GLY A 200 1.79 -8.52 -7.11
N ALA A 201 0.67 -8.77 -6.42
CA ALA A 201 -0.66 -8.82 -7.02
C ALA A 201 -1.30 -7.43 -7.26
N LEU A 202 -0.90 -6.46 -6.44
CA LEU A 202 -1.32 -5.05 -6.56
C LEU A 202 -0.07 -4.21 -6.53
N ARG A 203 0.05 -3.27 -7.48
CA ARG A 203 1.16 -2.32 -7.58
C ARG A 203 0.69 -0.99 -8.16
N GLU A 204 1.48 0.04 -7.99
CA GLU A 204 1.24 1.35 -8.56
C GLU A 204 1.39 1.33 -10.08
N LYS A 205 0.70 2.27 -10.75
CA LYS A 205 0.92 2.53 -12.17
C LYS A 205 2.32 3.09 -12.38
N SER A 206 3.13 2.39 -13.18
CA SER A 206 4.48 2.87 -13.48
C SER A 206 4.46 3.99 -14.51
N TYR A 207 5.06 5.12 -14.14
CA TYR A 207 5.33 6.27 -15.02
C TYR A 207 6.84 6.43 -15.32
N LEU A 208 7.65 5.44 -14.95
CA LEU A 208 9.11 5.51 -15.09
C LEU A 208 9.56 5.62 -16.55
N LYS A 209 8.86 4.94 -17.46
CA LYS A 209 9.20 5.00 -18.89
C LYS A 209 9.07 6.43 -19.42
N GLN A 210 7.94 7.09 -19.14
CA GLN A 210 7.69 8.47 -19.55
C GLN A 210 8.69 9.44 -18.91
N ALA A 211 9.06 9.21 -17.64
CA ALA A 211 10.07 10.02 -16.97
C ALA A 211 11.45 9.89 -17.65
N TRP A 212 11.88 8.67 -17.98
CA TRP A 212 13.14 8.44 -18.69
C TRP A 212 13.13 8.97 -20.12
N GLU A 213 12.01 8.85 -20.83
CA GLU A 213 11.85 9.45 -22.16
C GLU A 213 12.03 10.97 -22.10
N ALA A 214 11.42 11.64 -21.12
CA ALA A 214 11.57 13.08 -20.92
C ALA A 214 13.00 13.48 -20.52
N ILE A 215 13.65 12.74 -19.61
CA ILE A 215 15.02 13.02 -19.15
C ILE A 215 16.05 12.85 -20.27
N ASN A 216 15.83 11.91 -21.19
CA ASN A 216 16.75 11.65 -22.30
C ASN A 216 16.48 12.53 -23.53
N ASP A 217 15.41 13.32 -23.54
CA ASP A 217 15.07 14.21 -24.64
C ASP A 217 15.75 15.59 -24.42
N PRO A 218 16.75 15.97 -25.24
CA PRO A 218 17.48 17.23 -25.07
C PRO A 218 16.62 18.47 -25.35
N ASP A 219 15.45 18.31 -25.99
CA ASP A 219 14.53 19.41 -26.28
C ASP A 219 13.52 19.64 -25.15
N ILE A 220 13.52 18.80 -24.11
CA ILE A 220 12.57 18.85 -23.00
C ILE A 220 13.28 19.34 -21.73
N HIS A 221 12.73 20.38 -21.12
CA HIS A 221 13.16 20.88 -19.82
C HIS A 221 12.43 20.14 -18.70
N VAL A 222 13.13 19.25 -17.99
CA VAL A 222 12.55 18.40 -16.95
C VAL A 222 12.61 19.10 -15.60
N VAL A 223 11.43 19.33 -15.03
CA VAL A 223 11.26 19.94 -13.71
C VAL A 223 10.67 18.93 -12.75
N ALA A 224 11.36 18.65 -11.65
CA ALA A 224 10.82 17.81 -10.59
C ALA A 224 10.14 18.66 -9.50
N GLN A 225 9.10 18.09 -8.88
CA GLN A 225 8.54 18.59 -7.62
C GLN A 225 8.42 17.45 -6.60
N ILE A 226 8.78 17.73 -5.35
CA ILE A 226 8.87 16.71 -4.29
C ILE A 226 7.83 16.99 -3.20
N ALA A 227 6.97 16.01 -2.91
CA ALA A 227 5.96 16.14 -1.87
C ALA A 227 6.58 16.20 -0.45
N PRO A 228 5.83 16.69 0.56
CA PRO A 228 6.31 16.80 1.93
C PRO A 228 6.83 15.46 2.49
N ALA A 229 6.04 14.38 2.43
CA ALA A 229 6.36 13.13 3.12
C ALA A 229 7.50 12.33 2.47
N VAL A 230 7.81 12.56 1.20
CA VAL A 230 8.89 11.85 0.49
C VAL A 230 10.23 12.05 1.22
N ARG A 231 10.48 13.26 1.74
CA ARG A 231 11.76 13.60 2.38
C ARG A 231 12.02 12.88 3.70
N VAL A 232 11.00 12.30 4.33
CA VAL A 232 11.12 11.59 5.61
C VAL A 232 10.98 10.08 5.47
N ALA A 233 10.45 9.58 4.34
CA ALA A 233 10.19 8.17 4.11
C ALA A 233 11.18 7.51 3.13
N ILE A 234 11.62 8.22 2.07
CA ILE A 234 12.41 7.60 0.99
C ILE A 234 13.75 7.01 1.48
N GLY A 235 14.29 7.50 2.59
CA GLY A 235 15.52 6.97 3.18
C GLY A 235 15.42 5.50 3.60
N GLU A 236 14.23 5.02 3.94
CA GLU A 236 13.99 3.63 4.37
C GLU A 236 14.35 2.63 3.26
N GLU A 237 14.05 2.97 2.00
CA GLU A 237 14.41 2.18 0.81
C GLU A 237 15.94 2.10 0.57
N PHE A 238 16.71 2.98 1.23
CA PHE A 238 18.17 2.97 1.20
C PHE A 238 18.79 2.44 2.51
N GLY A 239 17.99 1.75 3.34
CA GLY A 239 18.44 1.17 4.61
C GLY A 239 18.64 2.18 5.74
N MET A 240 18.11 3.41 5.60
CA MET A 240 18.13 4.38 6.68
C MET A 240 17.00 4.08 7.68
N ALA A 241 17.15 4.53 8.93
CA ALA A 241 16.11 4.36 9.94
C ALA A 241 14.83 5.16 9.57
N PRO A 242 13.62 4.65 9.92
CA PRO A 242 12.38 5.39 9.70
C PRO A 242 12.41 6.80 10.29
N GLY A 243 11.87 7.77 9.54
CA GLY A 243 11.88 9.19 9.92
C GLY A 243 13.21 9.93 9.64
N THR A 244 14.19 9.29 9.00
CA THR A 244 15.44 9.97 8.62
C THR A 244 15.20 11.04 7.55
N ILE A 245 15.60 12.28 7.85
CA ILE A 245 15.43 13.42 6.94
C ILE A 245 16.43 13.35 5.79
N SER A 246 15.91 13.32 4.56
CA SER A 246 16.68 13.21 3.31
C SER A 246 16.52 14.41 2.37
N THR A 247 16.04 15.55 2.87
CA THR A 247 15.70 16.75 2.07
C THR A 247 16.81 17.21 1.12
N GLY A 248 18.08 17.22 1.54
CA GLY A 248 19.20 17.61 0.67
C GLY A 248 19.68 16.51 -0.28
N LYS A 249 19.44 15.24 0.05
CA LYS A 249 19.92 14.08 -0.73
C LYS A 249 19.09 13.86 -2.00
N ILE A 250 17.77 14.04 -1.90
CA ILE A 250 16.83 13.83 -3.01
C ILE A 250 17.11 14.75 -4.21
N PRO A 251 17.18 16.09 -4.07
CA PRO A 251 17.50 16.97 -5.19
C PRO A 251 18.91 16.74 -5.72
N ALA A 252 19.88 16.35 -4.87
CA ALA A 252 21.21 15.97 -5.32
C ALA A 252 21.19 14.71 -6.21
N ALA A 253 20.38 13.72 -5.86
CA ALA A 253 20.18 12.52 -6.67
C ALA A 253 19.46 12.83 -7.99
N LEU A 254 18.39 13.64 -7.96
CA LEU A 254 17.64 14.02 -9.17
C LEU A 254 18.50 14.79 -10.18
N ARG A 255 19.37 15.70 -9.72
CA ARG A 255 20.34 16.37 -10.61
C ARG A 255 21.30 15.39 -11.27
N ARG A 256 21.75 14.35 -10.54
CA ARG A 256 22.61 13.29 -11.10
C ARG A 256 21.88 12.39 -12.09
N ILE A 257 20.56 12.27 -11.97
CA ILE A 257 19.70 11.51 -12.89
C ILE A 257 19.48 12.28 -14.20
N GLY A 258 19.59 13.61 -14.19
CA GLY A 258 19.39 14.46 -15.37
C GLY A 258 18.17 15.38 -15.29
N VAL A 259 17.63 15.64 -14.09
CA VAL A 259 16.57 16.64 -13.90
C VAL A 259 17.19 18.05 -13.88
N ASP A 260 16.65 18.95 -14.71
CA ASP A 260 17.16 20.32 -14.90
C ASP A 260 16.88 21.25 -13.71
N GLU A 261 15.65 21.19 -13.17
CA GLU A 261 15.24 22.04 -12.06
C GLU A 261 14.41 21.24 -11.04
N ILE A 262 14.61 21.53 -9.75
CA ILE A 262 13.90 20.83 -8.67
C ILE A 262 13.20 21.85 -7.77
N PHE A 263 11.88 21.76 -7.73
CA PHE A 263 11.02 22.49 -6.81
C PHE A 263 10.55 21.62 -5.65
N ASP A 264 10.06 22.31 -4.62
CA ASP A 264 9.46 21.70 -3.45
C ASP A 264 7.94 21.93 -3.49
N THR A 265 7.15 20.86 -3.44
CA THR A 265 5.68 20.96 -3.46
C THR A 265 5.15 21.67 -2.21
N ASN A 266 5.96 21.85 -1.15
CA ASN A 266 5.61 22.69 -0.01
C ASN A 266 5.32 24.14 -0.43
N PHE A 267 6.01 24.68 -1.45
CA PHE A 267 5.65 26.01 -1.97
C PHE A 267 4.25 26.02 -2.58
N GLY A 268 3.90 24.97 -3.34
CA GLY A 268 2.53 24.76 -3.80
C GLY A 268 1.52 24.64 -2.65
N ALA A 269 1.94 24.08 -1.51
CA ALA A 269 1.09 24.01 -0.32
C ALA A 269 0.85 25.38 0.29
N ASP A 270 1.87 26.24 0.38
CA ASP A 270 1.70 27.63 0.82
C ASP A 270 0.71 28.39 -0.08
N LEU A 271 0.78 28.17 -1.40
CA LEU A 271 -0.20 28.74 -2.35
C LEU A 271 -1.61 28.19 -2.13
N THR A 272 -1.74 26.88 -1.92
CA THR A 272 -3.04 26.27 -1.59
C THR A 272 -3.63 26.92 -0.34
N ILE A 273 -2.83 27.16 0.70
CA ILE A 273 -3.29 27.83 1.93
C ILE A 273 -3.71 29.28 1.66
N MET A 274 -2.95 30.04 0.88
CA MET A 274 -3.31 31.42 0.53
C MET A 274 -4.71 31.50 -0.11
N GLU A 275 -4.99 30.63 -1.07
CA GLU A 275 -6.27 30.60 -1.78
C GLU A 275 -7.39 30.00 -0.92
N GLU A 276 -7.15 28.86 -0.27
CA GLU A 276 -8.15 28.16 0.53
C GLU A 276 -8.54 28.94 1.80
N ALA A 277 -7.60 29.63 2.45
CA ALA A 277 -7.91 30.53 3.56
C ALA A 277 -8.68 31.76 3.10
N THR A 278 -8.37 32.30 1.92
CA THR A 278 -9.12 33.43 1.33
C THR A 278 -10.55 33.00 1.01
N GLU A 279 -10.73 31.83 0.40
CA GLU A 279 -12.05 31.24 0.12
C GLU A 279 -12.84 31.01 1.41
N LEU A 280 -12.21 30.49 2.47
CA LEU A 280 -12.87 30.29 3.75
C LEU A 280 -13.38 31.61 4.35
N ILE A 281 -12.55 32.65 4.34
CA ILE A 281 -12.92 33.99 4.83
C ILE A 281 -14.09 34.55 4.02
N ASP A 282 -14.06 34.39 2.70
CA ASP A 282 -15.15 34.80 1.80
C ASP A 282 -16.46 34.07 2.13
N ARG A 283 -16.43 32.73 2.23
CA ARG A 283 -17.60 31.93 2.57
C ARG A 283 -18.20 32.32 3.93
N ILE A 284 -17.36 32.64 4.92
CA ILE A 284 -17.83 33.10 6.24
C ILE A 284 -18.50 34.48 6.15
N LYS A 285 -17.91 35.42 5.40
CA LYS A 285 -18.41 36.81 5.33
C LYS A 285 -19.65 36.95 4.45
N ASN A 286 -19.72 36.18 3.37
CA ASN A 286 -20.70 36.37 2.30
C ASN A 286 -21.79 35.28 2.28
N GLY A 287 -21.91 34.47 3.34
CA GLY A 287 -22.95 33.44 3.45
C GLY A 287 -22.74 32.26 2.49
N GLY A 288 -21.49 31.91 2.20
CA GLY A 288 -21.12 30.75 1.41
C GLY A 288 -21.40 29.42 2.12
N LYS A 289 -21.27 28.30 1.38
CA LYS A 289 -21.57 26.96 1.90
C LYS A 289 -20.53 26.52 2.94
N LEU A 290 -21.02 26.12 4.11
CA LEU A 290 -20.23 25.62 5.24
C LEU A 290 -20.81 24.30 5.80
N PRO A 291 -19.97 23.36 6.27
CA PRO A 291 -18.52 23.44 6.44
C PRO A 291 -17.75 23.42 5.12
N MET A 292 -16.59 24.07 5.04
CA MET A 292 -15.71 23.96 3.88
C MET A 292 -14.77 22.76 4.06
N PHE A 293 -14.81 21.81 3.14
CA PHE A 293 -13.90 20.67 3.08
C PHE A 293 -12.69 20.98 2.21
N THR A 294 -11.55 20.38 2.54
CA THR A 294 -10.34 20.53 1.72
C THR A 294 -10.46 19.77 0.40
N SER A 295 -9.71 20.20 -0.61
CA SER A 295 -9.70 19.61 -1.97
C SER A 295 -8.36 18.98 -2.37
N CYS A 296 -7.36 19.04 -1.50
CA CYS A 296 -5.98 18.72 -1.83
C CYS A 296 -5.70 17.21 -1.98
N SER A 297 -6.53 16.34 -1.41
CA SER A 297 -6.41 14.88 -1.50
C SER A 297 -7.26 14.34 -2.66
N PRO A 298 -6.64 13.81 -3.74
CA PRO A 298 -7.40 13.29 -4.88
C PRO A 298 -8.28 12.09 -4.51
N GLY A 299 -7.84 11.25 -3.57
CA GLY A 299 -8.66 10.14 -3.07
C GLY A 299 -9.91 10.62 -2.33
N TRP A 300 -9.80 11.71 -1.57
CA TRP A 300 -10.97 12.34 -0.93
C TRP A 300 -11.92 12.95 -1.96
N VAL A 301 -11.40 13.69 -2.95
CA VAL A 301 -12.23 14.26 -4.02
C VAL A 301 -12.98 13.16 -4.77
N LYS A 302 -12.31 12.06 -5.13
CA LYS A 302 -12.94 10.87 -5.72
C LYS A 302 -13.98 10.23 -4.80
N TYR A 303 -13.73 10.19 -3.50
CA TYR A 303 -14.68 9.67 -2.52
C TYR A 303 -15.97 10.51 -2.49
N VAL A 304 -15.84 11.83 -2.49
CA VAL A 304 -17.00 12.75 -2.61
C VAL A 304 -17.74 12.53 -3.93
N GLU A 305 -17.03 12.49 -5.06
CA GLU A 305 -17.62 12.27 -6.38
C GLU A 305 -18.43 10.97 -6.46
N HIS A 306 -17.97 9.89 -5.82
CA HIS A 306 -18.61 8.58 -5.89
C HIS A 306 -19.72 8.38 -4.87
N PHE A 307 -19.54 8.86 -3.64
CA PHE A 307 -20.37 8.47 -2.51
C PHE A 307 -21.20 9.61 -1.92
N TYR A 308 -20.76 10.86 -2.09
CA TYR A 308 -21.40 12.04 -1.51
C TYR A 308 -21.40 13.24 -2.48
N PRO A 309 -21.94 13.07 -3.71
CA PRO A 309 -21.92 14.14 -4.72
C PRO A 309 -22.62 15.43 -4.26
N GLU A 310 -23.56 15.35 -3.32
CA GLU A 310 -24.20 16.49 -2.69
C GLU A 310 -23.25 17.37 -1.85
N LEU A 311 -22.11 16.81 -1.40
CA LEU A 311 -21.07 17.54 -0.67
C LEU A 311 -20.09 18.25 -1.59
N PHE A 312 -20.18 18.10 -2.91
CA PHE A 312 -19.20 18.64 -3.85
C PHE A 312 -19.04 20.16 -3.74
N ASP A 313 -20.14 20.90 -3.59
CA ASP A 313 -20.08 22.37 -3.43
C ASP A 313 -19.52 22.82 -2.07
N TYR A 314 -19.36 21.90 -1.12
CA TYR A 314 -18.71 22.16 0.16
C TYR A 314 -17.18 21.95 0.07
N VAL A 315 -16.68 21.31 -0.97
CA VAL A 315 -15.24 21.16 -1.23
C VAL A 315 -14.66 22.49 -1.71
N SER A 316 -13.45 22.83 -1.24
CA SER A 316 -12.72 24.02 -1.67
C SER A 316 -12.50 23.99 -3.19
N SER A 317 -12.65 25.15 -3.84
CA SER A 317 -12.34 25.31 -5.25
C SER A 317 -10.84 25.36 -5.54
N CYS A 318 -10.02 25.46 -4.49
CA CYS A 318 -8.58 25.51 -4.55
C CYS A 318 -7.99 24.25 -5.20
N LYS A 319 -6.92 24.39 -6.00
CA LYS A 319 -6.15 23.24 -6.48
C LYS A 319 -5.29 22.65 -5.34
N SER A 320 -4.99 21.36 -5.46
CA SER A 320 -4.02 20.69 -4.60
C SER A 320 -2.62 21.32 -4.71
N PRO A 321 -1.74 21.14 -3.71
CA PRO A 321 -0.35 21.62 -3.76
C PRO A 321 0.40 21.21 -5.04
N MET A 322 0.22 19.96 -5.48
CA MET A 322 0.81 19.45 -6.73
C MET A 322 0.26 20.19 -7.96
N GLY A 323 -1.06 20.45 -7.98
CA GLY A 323 -1.73 21.17 -9.05
C GLY A 323 -1.36 22.65 -9.10
N MET A 324 -1.24 23.29 -7.94
CA MET A 324 -0.77 24.68 -7.79
C MET A 324 0.67 24.81 -8.29
N GLN A 325 1.57 23.96 -7.80
CA GLN A 325 2.97 23.96 -8.21
C GLN A 325 3.12 23.73 -9.71
N GLY A 326 2.38 22.75 -10.27
CA GLY A 326 2.38 22.47 -11.70
C GLY A 326 1.93 23.68 -12.53
N ALA A 327 0.87 24.38 -12.09
CA ALA A 327 0.40 25.59 -12.76
C ALA A 327 1.45 26.71 -12.72
N MET A 328 2.09 26.94 -11.57
CA MET A 328 3.15 27.95 -11.42
C MET A 328 4.39 27.63 -12.26
N ILE A 329 4.77 26.35 -12.35
CA ILE A 329 5.89 25.90 -13.19
C ILE A 329 5.60 26.21 -14.66
N LYS A 330 4.39 25.91 -15.13
CA LYS A 330 3.98 26.07 -16.53
C LYS A 330 3.60 27.50 -16.93
N SER A 331 3.51 28.41 -15.97
CA SER A 331 3.19 29.82 -16.22
C SER A 331 4.33 30.73 -15.78
N PHE A 332 4.36 31.10 -14.50
CA PHE A 332 5.30 32.05 -13.93
C PHE A 332 6.77 31.65 -14.14
N TYR A 333 7.12 30.39 -13.86
CA TYR A 333 8.50 29.91 -14.05
C TYR A 333 8.88 29.85 -15.53
N ALA A 334 8.01 29.29 -16.38
CA ALA A 334 8.22 29.22 -17.82
C ALA A 334 8.49 30.60 -18.42
N GLN A 335 7.68 31.60 -18.05
CA GLN A 335 7.87 32.99 -18.46
C GLN A 335 9.20 33.57 -17.94
N LYS A 336 9.50 33.37 -16.65
CA LYS A 336 10.72 33.89 -16.02
C LYS A 336 12.00 33.31 -16.62
N LYS A 337 11.95 32.08 -17.11
CA LYS A 337 13.08 31.39 -17.75
C LYS A 337 13.07 31.49 -19.27
N GLU A 338 12.05 32.13 -19.85
CA GLU A 338 11.86 32.24 -21.30
C GLU A 338 11.81 30.86 -22.00
N ILE A 339 11.19 29.88 -21.34
CA ILE A 339 11.00 28.52 -21.86
C ILE A 339 9.55 28.35 -22.33
N ASP A 340 9.34 27.76 -23.51
CA ASP A 340 8.01 27.36 -23.96
C ASP A 340 7.37 26.38 -22.95
N PRO A 341 6.20 26.69 -22.34
CA PRO A 341 5.50 25.78 -21.44
C PRO A 341 5.27 24.37 -22.01
N GLY A 342 5.12 24.24 -23.33
CA GLY A 342 4.98 22.96 -24.04
C GLY A 342 6.23 22.08 -24.00
N LYS A 343 7.41 22.69 -23.79
CA LYS A 343 8.70 22.02 -23.67
C LYS A 343 9.10 21.67 -22.24
N ILE A 344 8.28 22.01 -21.24
CA ILE A 344 8.53 21.65 -19.85
C ILE A 344 7.87 20.31 -19.53
N PHE A 345 8.59 19.33 -18.99
CA PHE A 345 8.00 18.12 -18.41
C PHE A 345 8.02 18.22 -16.88
N VAL A 346 6.86 18.09 -16.23
CA VAL A 346 6.76 18.20 -14.76
C VAL A 346 6.68 16.81 -14.14
N LEU A 347 7.75 16.38 -13.49
CA LEU A 347 7.84 15.12 -12.77
C LEU A 347 7.46 15.32 -11.28
N SER A 348 6.33 14.77 -10.87
CA SER A 348 5.87 14.85 -9.48
C SER A 348 6.23 13.59 -8.69
N ILE A 349 7.01 13.74 -7.63
CA ILE A 349 7.39 12.64 -6.73
C ILE A 349 6.47 12.70 -5.52
N MET A 350 5.50 11.77 -5.46
CA MET A 350 4.39 11.79 -4.52
C MET A 350 4.32 10.48 -3.70
N PRO A 351 3.95 10.54 -2.41
CA PRO A 351 3.66 9.37 -1.59
C PRO A 351 2.21 8.90 -1.81
N CYS A 352 1.72 8.98 -3.04
CA CYS A 352 0.32 8.82 -3.39
C CYS A 352 0.19 8.19 -4.78
N THR A 353 -0.79 7.31 -4.96
CA THR A 353 -1.14 6.72 -6.26
C THR A 353 -2.31 7.40 -6.96
N ALA A 354 -3.13 8.15 -6.22
CA ALA A 354 -4.39 8.75 -6.69
C ALA A 354 -4.21 10.03 -7.50
#